data_AF-A0A841DSB5-F1
#
_entry.id   AF-A0A841DSB5-F1
#
_cell.length_a   1.000
_cell.length_b   1.000
_cell.length_c   1.000
_cell.angle_alpha   90.00
_cell.angle_beta   90.00
_cell.angle_gamma   90.00
#
_symmetry.space_group_name_H-M   'P 1'
#
loop_
_entity.id
_entity.type
_entity.pdbx_description
1 polymer ?
#
loop_
_entity_poly.entity_id
_entity_poly.type
_entity_poly.pdbx_seq_one_letter_code
_entity_poly.pdbx_strand_id
1 'polypeptide(L)'
;MTSVVSEEIREGKCQFPGVQCTEDAAPDPAGSGTQRKGRPRLYCRQIRPNGDGKPVRHTPGNAWAWLDKQKAVTSDVPAQPGSAGQSLTPGTVTMGRASFEAKVDELDVRMREFGEFLSGIVSTLGTIGDAGAAAAEVEQVRAEARAQIAAAEHQQAEVAKRRREADQRAATAGEAREEAEAAARDAYAELDQVRAETEELLTAAQVARREAEEARDAALTELAEARAQVERARDETAGVRDAGLAELAQARAEVEEVRREAAEQVGEVQRAADGEVARARQAVEAAEAARASAEAERESAEQAAVLRATAAQDVLDQVRAELLQAREQHRADVDDIRREAREDLQQARKDHLAQTDDLKQAAADRVAALNAALAAAEQTNETLRRTSPTHQPSPR
;
A
#
# COMPACT_ATOMS: atom_id res chain seq x y z
N MET A 1 -87.58 -24.35 -50.18
CA MET A 1 -86.53 -24.99 -49.36
C MET A 1 -85.23 -24.23 -49.57
N THR A 2 -84.95 -23.25 -48.73
CA THR A 2 -83.63 -22.62 -48.60
C THR A 2 -83.52 -22.23 -47.14
N SER A 3 -82.77 -23.06 -46.41
CA SER A 3 -82.54 -22.96 -44.98
C SER A 3 -81.78 -21.66 -44.68
N VAL A 4 -82.45 -20.70 -44.04
CA VAL A 4 -81.77 -19.58 -43.37
C VAL A 4 -81.07 -20.20 -42.17
N VAL A 5 -79.80 -20.54 -42.31
CA VAL A 5 -78.95 -20.97 -41.20
C VAL A 5 -78.76 -19.74 -40.32
N SER A 6 -79.40 -19.73 -39.16
CA SER A 6 -79.10 -18.81 -38.08
C SER A 6 -77.62 -18.96 -37.72
N GLU A 7 -76.84 -17.96 -38.09
CA GLU A 7 -75.43 -17.84 -37.78
C GLU A 7 -75.30 -17.56 -36.29
N GLU A 8 -75.27 -18.61 -35.47
CA GLU A 8 -74.83 -18.52 -34.07
C GLU A 8 -73.44 -17.87 -34.08
N ILE A 9 -73.36 -16.65 -33.56
CA ILE A 9 -72.11 -15.94 -33.34
C ILE A 9 -71.30 -16.78 -32.35
N ARG A 10 -70.44 -17.68 -32.86
CA ARG A 10 -69.54 -18.49 -32.05
C ARG A 10 -68.49 -17.55 -31.46
N GLU A 11 -68.74 -17.09 -30.24
CA GLU A 11 -67.83 -16.22 -29.49
C GLU A 11 -66.42 -16.85 -29.49
N GLY A 12 -65.44 -16.09 -29.98
CA GLY A 12 -64.03 -16.49 -30.02
C GLY A 12 -63.57 -17.23 -31.28
N LYS A 13 -64.46 -17.64 -32.21
CA LYS A 13 -64.05 -18.31 -33.46
C LYS A 13 -63.91 -17.34 -34.65
N CYS A 14 -63.09 -17.72 -35.62
CA CYS A 14 -62.89 -16.95 -36.85
C CYS A 14 -64.16 -16.87 -37.71
N GLN A 15 -64.66 -15.64 -37.93
CA GLN A 15 -65.89 -15.35 -38.69
C GLN A 15 -65.59 -14.93 -40.15
N PHE A 16 -64.72 -15.67 -40.85
CA PHE A 16 -64.39 -15.34 -42.23
C PHE A 16 -65.56 -15.74 -43.16
N PRO A 17 -66.08 -14.83 -44.02
CA PRO A 17 -67.25 -15.13 -44.84
C PRO A 17 -67.03 -16.32 -45.79
N GLY A 18 -68.03 -17.19 -45.92
CA GLY A 18 -68.03 -18.31 -46.86
C GLY A 18 -67.29 -19.58 -46.42
N VAL A 19 -66.70 -19.61 -45.23
CA VAL A 19 -66.01 -20.80 -44.68
C VAL A 19 -66.25 -21.00 -43.19
N GLN A 20 -66.54 -22.23 -42.79
CA GLN A 20 -66.58 -22.63 -41.38
C GLN A 20 -65.15 -22.85 -40.87
N CYS A 21 -64.48 -21.77 -40.48
CA CYS A 21 -63.17 -21.85 -39.85
C CYS A 21 -63.31 -22.27 -38.37
N THR A 22 -62.72 -23.39 -37.99
CA THR A 22 -62.80 -23.91 -36.60
C THR A 22 -61.79 -23.27 -35.65
N GLU A 23 -60.82 -22.51 -36.19
CA GLU A 23 -59.76 -21.83 -35.45
C GLU A 23 -60.28 -20.65 -34.64
N ASP A 24 -59.61 -20.40 -33.52
CA ASP A 24 -59.91 -19.25 -32.68
C ASP A 24 -59.43 -17.96 -33.34
N ALA A 25 -60.13 -16.86 -33.09
CA ALA A 25 -59.75 -15.56 -33.61
C ALA A 25 -58.40 -15.12 -33.04
N ALA A 26 -57.63 -14.34 -33.80
CA ALA A 26 -56.26 -14.00 -33.40
C ALA A 26 -56.27 -13.26 -32.06
N PRO A 27 -55.43 -13.67 -31.08
CA PRO A 27 -55.32 -12.98 -29.80
C PRO A 27 -54.90 -11.53 -30.04
N ASP A 28 -55.43 -10.60 -29.22
CA ASP A 28 -55.02 -9.21 -29.32
C ASP A 28 -53.50 -9.09 -29.08
N PRO A 29 -52.76 -8.32 -29.89
CA PRO A 29 -51.31 -8.18 -29.76
C PRO A 29 -50.89 -7.50 -28.46
N ALA A 30 -51.83 -6.99 -27.67
CA ALA A 30 -51.60 -6.50 -26.32
C ALA A 30 -51.62 -7.66 -25.31
N GLY A 31 -50.58 -8.50 -25.34
CA GLY A 31 -50.25 -9.43 -24.25
C GLY A 31 -49.78 -8.72 -22.97
N SER A 32 -50.24 -7.49 -22.71
CA SER A 32 -49.79 -6.63 -21.61
C SER A 32 -50.99 -6.15 -20.78
N GLY A 33 -51.56 -7.04 -19.97
CA GLY A 33 -52.21 -6.77 -18.67
C GLY A 33 -53.18 -5.59 -18.51
N THR A 34 -53.62 -4.95 -19.59
CA THR A 34 -54.42 -3.73 -19.59
C THR A 34 -55.67 -4.06 -20.38
N GLN A 35 -56.74 -4.31 -19.65
CA GLN A 35 -58.10 -4.41 -20.16
C GLN A 35 -58.50 -3.07 -20.81
N ARG A 36 -58.00 -2.79 -22.01
CA ARG A 36 -58.64 -1.85 -22.91
C ARG A 36 -59.89 -2.55 -23.43
N LYS A 37 -61.06 -1.94 -23.20
CA LYS A 37 -62.37 -2.33 -23.74
C LYS A 37 -62.37 -2.19 -25.28
N GLY A 38 -61.57 -2.98 -25.97
CA GLY A 38 -61.54 -3.10 -27.43
C GLY A 38 -62.44 -4.24 -27.88
N ARG A 39 -63.12 -4.06 -29.01
CA ARG A 39 -63.94 -5.11 -29.63
C ARG A 39 -63.01 -6.28 -30.02
N PRO A 40 -63.31 -7.53 -29.63
CA PRO A 40 -62.48 -8.68 -29.97
C PRO A 40 -62.30 -8.81 -31.49
N ARG A 41 -61.12 -9.25 -31.91
CA ARG A 41 -60.81 -9.45 -33.34
C ARG A 41 -61.65 -10.60 -33.89
N LEU A 42 -62.16 -10.44 -35.12
CA LEU A 42 -63.11 -11.38 -35.74
C LEU A 42 -62.44 -12.47 -36.60
N TYR A 43 -61.14 -12.37 -36.89
CA TYR A 43 -60.46 -13.25 -37.87
C TYR A 43 -59.15 -13.83 -37.32
N CYS A 44 -58.81 -15.08 -37.68
CA CYS A 44 -57.62 -15.80 -37.19
C CYS A 44 -56.28 -15.39 -37.83
N ARG A 45 -56.28 -14.58 -38.91
CA ARG A 45 -55.09 -14.12 -39.65
C ARG A 45 -54.20 -15.22 -40.26
N GLN A 46 -54.59 -16.49 -40.17
CA GLN A 46 -53.89 -17.60 -40.81
C GLN A 46 -54.27 -17.72 -42.30
N ILE A 47 -53.42 -18.37 -43.08
CA ILE A 47 -53.69 -18.71 -44.49
C ILE A 47 -54.45 -20.04 -44.48
N ARG A 48 -55.70 -20.03 -44.94
CA ARG A 48 -56.56 -21.22 -45.00
C ARG A 48 -57.29 -21.29 -46.35
N PRO A 49 -57.73 -22.47 -46.79
CA PRO A 49 -58.53 -22.59 -47.99
C PRO A 49 -59.86 -21.85 -47.80
N ASN A 50 -60.22 -20.99 -48.74
CA ASN A 50 -61.54 -20.38 -48.78
C ASN A 50 -62.58 -21.36 -49.38
N GLY A 51 -63.86 -20.98 -49.48
CA GLY A 51 -64.92 -21.81 -50.08
C GLY A 51 -64.61 -22.30 -51.50
N ASP A 52 -63.75 -21.58 -52.22
CA ASP A 52 -63.25 -21.93 -53.55
C ASP A 52 -61.99 -22.83 -53.53
N GLY A 53 -61.58 -23.34 -52.36
CA GLY A 53 -60.39 -24.20 -52.17
C GLY A 53 -59.04 -23.49 -52.25
N LYS A 54 -58.98 -22.20 -52.59
CA LYS A 54 -57.73 -21.42 -52.71
C LYS A 54 -57.24 -20.91 -51.35
N PRO A 55 -55.92 -20.95 -51.07
CA PRO A 55 -55.37 -20.45 -49.82
C PRO A 55 -55.47 -18.91 -49.76
N VAL A 56 -56.25 -18.39 -48.82
CA VAL A 56 -56.43 -16.95 -48.56
C VAL A 56 -56.12 -16.67 -47.09
N ARG A 57 -55.45 -15.54 -46.81
CA ARG A 57 -55.22 -15.10 -45.44
C ARG A 57 -56.51 -14.50 -44.86
N HIS A 58 -56.99 -15.00 -43.73
CA HIS A 58 -58.19 -14.50 -43.08
C HIS A 58 -57.94 -13.14 -42.41
N THR A 59 -58.08 -12.05 -43.17
CA THR A 59 -57.94 -10.66 -42.70
C THR A 59 -59.19 -9.83 -43.06
N PRO A 60 -59.44 -8.70 -42.37
CA PRO A 60 -60.57 -7.83 -42.69
C PRO A 60 -60.59 -7.37 -44.15
N GLY A 61 -59.43 -7.04 -44.73
CA GLY A 61 -59.32 -6.63 -46.13
C GLY A 61 -59.75 -7.73 -47.12
N ASN A 62 -59.33 -8.98 -46.86
CA ASN A 62 -59.71 -10.10 -47.71
C ASN A 62 -61.18 -10.52 -47.52
N ALA A 63 -61.74 -10.35 -46.32
CA ALA A 63 -63.17 -10.58 -46.05
C ALA A 63 -64.04 -9.57 -46.81
N TRP A 64 -63.64 -8.30 -46.83
CA TRP A 64 -64.34 -7.25 -47.59
C TRP A 64 -64.24 -7.48 -49.10
N ALA A 65 -63.04 -7.81 -49.61
CA ALA A 65 -62.85 -8.15 -51.02
C ALA A 65 -63.68 -9.36 -51.46
N TRP A 66 -63.87 -10.36 -50.58
CA TRP A 66 -64.72 -11.50 -50.86
C TRP A 66 -66.21 -11.13 -50.92
N LEU A 67 -66.69 -10.29 -49.99
CA LEU A 67 -68.07 -9.80 -50.00
C LEU A 67 -68.35 -8.90 -51.21
N ASP A 68 -67.40 -8.05 -51.59
CA ASP A 68 -67.51 -7.18 -52.77
C ASP A 68 -67.60 -8.00 -54.06
N LYS A 69 -66.76 -9.05 -54.16
CA LYS A 69 -66.81 -10.00 -55.27
C LYS A 69 -68.14 -10.77 -55.33
N GLN A 70 -68.72 -11.16 -54.19
CA GLN A 70 -70.05 -11.78 -54.18
C GLN A 70 -71.16 -10.80 -54.60
N LYS A 71 -71.10 -9.53 -54.15
CA LYS A 71 -72.06 -8.50 -54.56
C LYS A 71 -72.02 -8.22 -56.06
N ALA A 72 -70.82 -8.26 -56.66
CA ALA A 72 -70.63 -8.13 -58.09
C ALA A 72 -71.25 -9.31 -58.87
N VAL A 73 -71.19 -10.54 -58.33
CA VAL A 73 -71.79 -11.73 -58.96
C VAL A 73 -73.32 -11.78 -58.81
N THR A 74 -73.90 -11.13 -57.80
CA THR A 74 -75.36 -11.03 -57.63
C THR A 74 -76.00 -9.85 -58.38
N SER A 75 -75.22 -9.00 -59.05
CA SER A 75 -75.70 -7.78 -59.74
C SER A 75 -75.57 -7.89 -61.27
N ASP A 76 -75.96 -9.02 -61.85
CA ASP A 76 -76.15 -9.14 -63.31
C ASP A 76 -77.56 -8.65 -63.69
N VAL A 77 -77.67 -7.36 -64.01
CA VAL A 77 -78.78 -6.77 -64.80
C VAL A 77 -78.18 -6.36 -66.16
N PRO A 78 -78.66 -6.87 -67.30
CA PRO A 78 -78.04 -6.59 -68.59
C PRO A 78 -78.36 -5.17 -69.07
N ALA A 79 -77.31 -4.39 -69.36
CA ALA A 79 -77.40 -3.09 -70.01
C ALA A 79 -77.58 -3.27 -71.54
N GLN A 80 -78.63 -2.64 -72.07
CA GLN A 80 -79.05 -2.65 -73.46
C GLN A 80 -78.39 -1.48 -74.24
N PRO A 81 -77.79 -1.68 -75.42
CA PRO A 81 -77.40 -0.59 -76.32
C PRO A 81 -78.35 -0.50 -77.52
N GLY A 82 -79.04 0.64 -77.68
CA GLY A 82 -79.75 1.04 -78.91
C GLY A 82 -79.47 2.53 -79.14
N SER A 83 -78.69 2.93 -80.15
CA SER A 83 -78.99 3.01 -81.59
C SER A 83 -80.14 3.97 -81.91
N ALA A 84 -79.83 5.08 -82.59
CA ALA A 84 -80.38 5.43 -83.90
C ALA A 84 -80.01 6.88 -84.27
N GLY A 85 -79.13 7.03 -85.27
CA GLY A 85 -79.26 8.15 -86.19
C GLY A 85 -80.33 7.82 -87.23
N GLN A 86 -80.96 8.84 -87.81
CA GLN A 86 -81.46 8.76 -89.19
C GLN A 86 -81.74 10.14 -89.78
N SER A 87 -81.21 10.29 -90.98
CA SER A 87 -81.32 11.36 -91.98
C SER A 87 -82.18 10.84 -93.14
N LEU A 88 -82.51 11.72 -94.11
CA LEU A 88 -83.14 11.50 -95.45
C LEU A 88 -84.69 11.68 -95.45
N THR A 89 -85.38 12.31 -96.42
CA THR A 89 -85.11 12.75 -97.81
C THR A 89 -86.31 13.55 -98.38
N PRO A 90 -86.18 14.22 -99.54
CA PRO A 90 -87.22 15.05 -100.19
C PRO A 90 -88.07 14.28 -101.23
N GLY A 91 -89.31 14.72 -101.46
CA GLY A 91 -90.24 14.14 -102.44
C GLY A 91 -90.45 15.05 -103.67
N THR A 92 -90.35 14.44 -104.85
CA THR A 92 -90.36 15.04 -106.19
C THR A 92 -91.76 15.10 -106.84
N VAL A 93 -91.94 16.10 -107.72
CA VAL A 93 -93.10 16.32 -108.60
C VAL A 93 -92.99 15.46 -109.86
N THR A 94 -94.07 14.84 -110.33
CA THR A 94 -94.17 14.33 -111.71
C THR A 94 -95.50 14.69 -112.37
N MET A 95 -95.37 14.97 -113.67
CA MET A 95 -96.36 15.47 -114.61
C MET A 95 -97.11 14.31 -115.28
N GLY A 96 -98.43 14.46 -115.49
CA GLY A 96 -99.24 13.55 -116.32
C GLY A 96 -100.18 14.32 -117.25
N ARG A 97 -99.87 14.32 -118.55
CA ARG A 97 -100.69 14.88 -119.64
C ARG A 97 -101.94 14.01 -119.86
N ALA A 98 -103.10 14.47 -119.39
CA ALA A 98 -104.41 13.90 -119.74
C ALA A 98 -104.94 14.50 -121.07
N SER A 99 -105.49 13.62 -121.90
CA SER A 99 -106.04 13.85 -123.25
C SER A 99 -107.29 14.74 -123.25
N PHE A 100 -107.47 15.52 -124.31
CA PHE A 100 -108.48 16.57 -124.44
C PHE A 100 -109.95 16.07 -124.49
N GLU A 101 -110.19 14.80 -124.81
CA GLU A 101 -111.53 14.17 -124.72
C GLU A 101 -111.85 13.65 -123.31
N ALA A 102 -110.84 13.34 -122.49
CA ALA A 102 -111.04 13.17 -121.06
C ALA A 102 -111.38 14.51 -120.40
N LYS A 103 -110.87 15.64 -120.93
CA LYS A 103 -111.10 16.99 -120.40
C LYS A 103 -112.52 17.54 -120.53
N VAL A 104 -113.44 16.94 -121.30
CA VAL A 104 -114.83 17.43 -121.44
C VAL A 104 -115.77 16.70 -120.48
N ASP A 105 -115.62 15.39 -120.29
CA ASP A 105 -116.29 14.66 -119.20
C ASP A 105 -115.66 14.99 -117.84
N GLU A 106 -114.34 15.18 -117.80
CA GLU A 106 -113.63 15.80 -116.68
C GLU A 106 -113.99 17.30 -116.55
N LEU A 107 -114.61 17.98 -117.52
CA LEU A 107 -115.08 19.36 -117.32
C LEU A 107 -116.36 19.39 -116.50
N ASP A 108 -117.26 18.43 -116.69
CA ASP A 108 -118.50 18.37 -115.92
C ASP A 108 -118.24 17.81 -114.51
N VAL A 109 -117.32 16.84 -114.40
CA VAL A 109 -116.75 16.40 -113.11
C VAL A 109 -115.94 17.53 -112.48
N ARG A 110 -115.07 18.25 -113.21
CA ARG A 110 -114.33 19.39 -112.67
C ARG A 110 -115.19 20.60 -112.40
N MET A 111 -116.32 20.83 -113.07
CA MET A 111 -117.24 21.93 -112.73
C MET A 111 -118.04 21.59 -111.47
N ARG A 112 -118.33 20.30 -111.25
CA ARG A 112 -118.91 19.81 -110.00
C ARG A 112 -117.88 19.80 -108.87
N GLU A 113 -116.66 19.33 -109.13
CA GLU A 113 -115.51 19.45 -108.22
C GLU A 113 -115.08 20.89 -108.03
N PHE A 114 -115.26 21.80 -109.00
CA PHE A 114 -114.98 23.23 -108.88
C PHE A 114 -116.12 23.93 -108.14
N GLY A 115 -117.35 23.46 -108.27
CA GLY A 115 -118.49 23.84 -107.43
C GLY A 115 -118.30 23.36 -105.99
N GLU A 116 -117.85 22.12 -105.79
CA GLU A 116 -117.48 21.54 -104.49
C GLU A 116 -116.16 22.12 -103.95
N PHE A 117 -115.25 22.59 -104.79
CA PHE A 117 -114.01 23.27 -104.41
C PHE A 117 -114.25 24.74 -104.14
N LEU A 118 -115.19 25.41 -104.83
CA LEU A 118 -115.61 26.77 -104.49
C LEU A 118 -116.53 26.76 -103.28
N SER A 119 -117.43 25.79 -103.15
CA SER A 119 -118.22 25.56 -101.93
C SER A 119 -117.29 25.10 -100.80
N GLY A 120 -116.28 24.30 -101.12
CA GLY A 120 -115.19 23.90 -100.26
C GLY A 120 -114.39 25.11 -99.80
N ILE A 121 -113.94 25.99 -100.70
CA ILE A 121 -113.22 27.25 -100.43
C ILE A 121 -114.10 28.22 -99.66
N VAL A 122 -115.39 28.35 -99.96
CA VAL A 122 -116.31 29.23 -99.21
C VAL A 122 -116.62 28.63 -97.83
N SER A 123 -116.68 27.31 -97.71
CA SER A 123 -116.74 26.61 -96.43
C SER A 123 -115.41 26.72 -95.67
N THR A 124 -114.26 26.69 -96.37
CA THR A 124 -112.94 26.85 -95.76
C THR A 124 -112.71 28.30 -95.37
N LEU A 125 -113.14 29.28 -96.18
CA LEU A 125 -113.17 30.70 -95.84
C LEU A 125 -114.21 31.00 -94.76
N GLY A 126 -115.27 30.21 -94.65
CA GLY A 126 -116.21 30.25 -93.53
C GLY A 126 -115.58 29.76 -92.23
N THR A 127 -114.75 28.72 -92.28
CA THR A 127 -113.96 28.23 -91.13
C THR A 127 -112.68 29.03 -90.86
N ILE A 128 -112.09 29.68 -91.87
CA ILE A 128 -110.93 30.58 -91.76
C ILE A 128 -111.39 32.01 -91.40
N GLY A 129 -112.66 32.33 -91.66
CA GLY A 129 -113.33 33.58 -91.29
C GLY A 129 -113.97 33.57 -89.92
N ASP A 130 -113.87 32.46 -89.17
CA ASP A 130 -114.14 32.46 -87.74
C ASP A 130 -112.97 33.14 -87.02
N ALA A 131 -113.02 34.48 -87.00
CA ALA A 131 -112.08 35.31 -86.26
C ALA A 131 -112.00 34.92 -84.77
N GLY A 132 -113.02 34.25 -84.23
CA GLY A 132 -113.02 33.68 -82.89
C GLY A 132 -112.12 32.43 -82.77
N ALA A 133 -112.18 31.52 -83.74
CA ALA A 133 -111.30 30.34 -83.80
C ALA A 133 -109.83 30.73 -84.02
N ALA A 134 -109.55 31.65 -84.96
CA ALA A 134 -108.19 32.16 -85.19
C ALA A 134 -107.65 32.93 -83.97
N ALA A 135 -108.49 33.68 -83.25
CA ALA A 135 -108.10 34.34 -82.00
C ALA A 135 -107.82 33.32 -80.88
N ALA A 136 -108.60 32.23 -80.80
CA ALA A 136 -108.38 31.15 -79.84
C ALA A 136 -107.08 30.39 -80.12
N GLU A 137 -106.74 30.11 -81.38
CA GLU A 137 -105.47 29.51 -81.77
C GLU A 137 -104.28 30.44 -81.50
N VAL A 138 -104.40 31.74 -81.77
CA VAL A 138 -103.33 32.70 -81.45
C VAL A 138 -103.13 32.83 -79.94
N GLU A 139 -104.20 32.85 -79.14
CA GLU A 139 -104.05 32.87 -77.67
C GLU A 139 -103.53 31.53 -77.14
N GLN A 140 -103.90 30.40 -77.75
CA GLN A 140 -103.31 29.10 -77.44
C GLN A 140 -101.81 29.08 -77.76
N VAL A 141 -101.39 29.50 -78.96
CA VAL A 141 -99.97 29.59 -79.34
C VAL A 141 -99.23 30.58 -78.45
N ARG A 142 -99.86 31.69 -78.04
CA ARG A 142 -99.27 32.62 -77.06
C ARG A 142 -99.15 32.00 -75.68
N ALA A 143 -100.14 31.23 -75.23
CA ALA A 143 -100.09 30.51 -73.95
C ALA A 143 -99.00 29.43 -73.98
N GLU A 144 -98.90 28.67 -75.06
CA GLU A 144 -97.85 27.67 -75.29
C GLU A 144 -96.47 28.31 -75.39
N ALA A 145 -96.32 29.43 -76.11
CA ALA A 145 -95.06 30.17 -76.20
C ALA A 145 -94.64 30.74 -74.84
N ARG A 146 -95.58 31.32 -74.06
CA ARG A 146 -95.32 31.76 -72.68
C ARG A 146 -94.91 30.57 -71.79
N ALA A 147 -95.56 29.41 -71.94
CA ALA A 147 -95.21 28.21 -71.21
C ALA A 147 -93.81 27.67 -71.59
N GLN A 148 -93.46 27.70 -72.88
CA GLN A 148 -92.12 27.30 -73.37
C GLN A 148 -91.03 28.26 -72.89
N ILE A 149 -91.29 29.58 -72.91
CA ILE A 149 -90.37 30.59 -72.36
C ILE A 149 -90.19 30.36 -70.86
N ALA A 150 -91.27 30.20 -70.10
CA ALA A 150 -91.21 29.93 -68.66
C ALA A 150 -90.46 28.62 -68.35
N ALA A 151 -90.67 27.57 -69.16
CA ALA A 151 -89.93 26.31 -69.05
C ALA A 151 -88.43 26.49 -69.37
N ALA A 152 -88.10 27.25 -70.43
CA ALA A 152 -86.71 27.55 -70.80
C ALA A 152 -86.01 28.40 -69.73
N GLU A 153 -86.67 29.42 -69.19
CA GLU A 153 -86.17 30.24 -68.08
C GLU A 153 -85.94 29.40 -66.82
N HIS A 154 -86.88 28.49 -66.49
CA HIS A 154 -86.70 27.55 -65.39
C HIS A 154 -85.49 26.63 -65.61
N GLN A 155 -85.32 26.09 -66.82
CA GLN A 155 -84.14 25.28 -67.15
C GLN A 155 -82.84 26.07 -67.05
N GLN A 156 -82.82 27.33 -67.52
CA GLN A 156 -81.66 28.21 -67.38
C GLN A 156 -81.35 28.52 -65.92
N ALA A 157 -82.37 28.77 -65.09
CA ALA A 157 -82.20 29.00 -63.66
C ALA A 157 -81.62 27.77 -62.95
N GLU A 158 -82.10 26.57 -63.27
CA GLU A 158 -81.57 25.30 -62.73
C GLU A 158 -80.13 25.04 -63.17
N VAL A 159 -79.79 25.29 -64.45
CA VAL A 159 -78.40 25.18 -64.93
C VAL A 159 -77.49 26.19 -64.24
N ALA A 160 -77.94 27.44 -64.08
CA ALA A 160 -77.19 28.48 -63.36
C ALA A 160 -76.98 28.12 -61.89
N LYS A 161 -78.01 27.56 -61.22
CA LYS A 161 -77.91 27.05 -59.86
C LYS A 161 -76.90 25.91 -59.75
N ARG A 162 -77.01 24.89 -60.62
CA ARG A 162 -76.06 23.76 -60.67
C ARG A 162 -74.63 24.23 -60.92
N ARG A 163 -74.44 25.24 -61.77
CA ARG A 163 -73.13 25.86 -62.00
C ARG A 163 -72.59 26.52 -60.74
N ARG A 164 -73.39 27.34 -60.04
CA ARG A 164 -72.98 27.96 -58.77
C ARG A 164 -72.64 26.93 -57.70
N GLU A 165 -73.44 25.86 -57.57
CA GLU A 165 -73.16 24.76 -56.64
C GLU A 165 -71.89 23.98 -57.02
N ALA A 166 -71.61 23.80 -58.31
CA ALA A 166 -70.37 23.21 -58.78
C ALA A 166 -69.17 24.12 -58.50
N ASP A 167 -69.29 25.43 -58.76
CA ASP A 167 -68.26 26.43 -58.48
C ASP A 167 -67.97 26.53 -56.97
N GLN A 168 -69.01 26.51 -56.13
CA GLN A 168 -68.86 26.49 -54.67
C GLN A 168 -68.18 25.20 -54.17
N ARG A 169 -68.53 24.04 -54.74
CA ARG A 169 -67.85 22.77 -54.43
C ARG A 169 -66.40 22.77 -54.88
N ALA A 170 -66.10 23.37 -56.04
CA ALA A 170 -64.73 23.51 -56.52
C ALA A 170 -63.90 24.46 -55.62
N ALA A 171 -64.48 25.59 -55.21
CA ALA A 171 -63.84 26.54 -54.29
C ALA A 171 -63.53 25.90 -52.94
N THR A 172 -64.52 25.26 -52.30
CA THR A 172 -64.33 24.55 -51.01
C THR A 172 -63.32 23.39 -51.12
N ALA A 173 -63.31 22.66 -52.24
CA ALA A 173 -62.30 21.63 -52.49
C ALA A 173 -60.89 22.23 -52.71
N GLY A 174 -60.79 23.43 -53.28
CA GLY A 174 -59.55 24.19 -53.41
C GLY A 174 -59.01 24.63 -52.05
N GLU A 175 -59.84 25.27 -51.24
CA GLU A 175 -59.51 25.69 -49.87
C GLU A 175 -59.05 24.51 -49.01
N ALA A 176 -59.77 23.37 -49.06
CA ALA A 176 -59.38 22.17 -48.32
C ALA A 176 -58.04 21.57 -48.79
N ARG A 177 -57.68 21.71 -50.08
CA ARG A 177 -56.37 21.30 -50.59
C ARG A 177 -55.26 22.24 -50.11
N GLU A 178 -55.49 23.55 -50.18
CA GLU A 178 -54.53 24.54 -49.71
C GLU A 178 -54.27 24.40 -48.21
N GLU A 179 -55.31 24.15 -47.41
CA GLU A 179 -55.19 23.88 -45.96
C GLU A 179 -54.42 22.57 -45.70
N ALA A 180 -54.71 21.50 -46.47
CA ALA A 180 -53.98 20.24 -46.35
C ALA A 180 -52.49 20.37 -46.75
N GLU A 181 -52.19 21.13 -47.79
CA GLU A 181 -50.82 21.43 -48.20
C GLU A 181 -50.09 22.32 -47.19
N ALA A 182 -50.78 23.31 -46.60
CA ALA A 182 -50.23 24.10 -45.51
C ALA A 182 -49.91 23.24 -44.29
N ALA A 183 -50.85 22.41 -43.83
CA ALA A 183 -50.64 21.49 -42.73
C ALA A 183 -49.50 20.49 -43.00
N ALA A 184 -49.36 20.01 -44.25
CA ALA A 184 -48.25 19.15 -44.63
C ALA A 184 -46.90 19.88 -44.56
N ARG A 185 -46.82 21.13 -45.04
CA ARG A 185 -45.61 21.95 -44.94
C ARG A 185 -45.21 22.21 -43.49
N ASP A 186 -46.17 22.55 -42.64
CA ASP A 186 -45.93 22.79 -41.21
C ASP A 186 -45.42 21.52 -40.52
N ALA A 187 -46.04 20.36 -40.80
CA ALA A 187 -45.60 19.08 -40.26
C ALA A 187 -44.17 18.69 -40.70
N TYR A 188 -43.78 18.99 -41.95
CA TYR A 188 -42.40 18.77 -42.40
C TYR A 188 -41.41 19.74 -41.74
N ALA A 189 -41.81 21.01 -41.56
CA ALA A 189 -40.98 21.98 -40.85
C ALA A 189 -40.74 21.58 -39.39
N GLU A 190 -41.77 21.11 -38.69
CA GLU A 190 -41.63 20.57 -37.32
C GLU A 190 -40.75 19.32 -37.28
N LEU A 191 -40.90 18.41 -38.25
CA LEU A 191 -40.06 17.20 -38.33
C LEU A 191 -38.58 17.55 -38.53
N ASP A 192 -38.28 18.52 -39.39
CA ASP A 192 -36.91 18.97 -39.63
C ASP A 192 -36.34 19.71 -38.41
N GLN A 193 -37.16 20.48 -37.68
CA GLN A 193 -36.76 21.06 -36.40
C GLN A 193 -36.42 19.98 -35.37
N VAL A 194 -37.29 18.98 -35.19
CA VAL A 194 -37.04 17.88 -34.24
C VAL A 194 -35.79 17.09 -34.61
N ARG A 195 -35.52 16.90 -35.90
CA ARG A 195 -34.27 16.27 -36.37
C ARG A 195 -33.05 17.09 -35.99
N ALA A 196 -33.07 18.40 -36.24
CA ALA A 196 -31.98 19.30 -35.87
C ALA A 196 -31.73 19.28 -34.35
N GLU A 197 -32.78 19.41 -33.53
CA GLU A 197 -32.68 19.34 -32.07
C GLU A 197 -32.13 17.98 -31.60
N THR A 198 -32.54 16.88 -32.25
CA THR A 198 -32.02 15.54 -31.93
C THR A 198 -30.55 15.39 -32.28
N GLU A 199 -30.11 15.91 -33.43
CA GLU A 199 -28.69 15.90 -33.84
C GLU A 199 -27.82 16.73 -32.89
N GLU A 200 -28.31 17.88 -32.44
CA GLU A 200 -27.64 18.71 -31.43
C GLU A 200 -27.52 17.97 -30.10
N LEU A 201 -28.59 17.34 -29.60
CA LEU A 201 -28.57 16.55 -28.37
C LEU A 201 -27.63 15.35 -28.45
N LEU A 202 -27.58 14.66 -29.60
CA LEU A 202 -26.65 13.55 -29.81
C LEU A 202 -25.20 14.02 -29.81
N THR A 203 -24.92 15.17 -30.45
CA THR A 203 -23.59 15.77 -30.47
C THR A 203 -23.16 16.18 -29.06
N ALA A 204 -24.05 16.85 -28.31
CA ALA A 204 -23.80 17.24 -26.92
C ALA A 204 -23.55 16.02 -26.02
N ALA A 205 -24.33 14.94 -26.18
CA ALA A 205 -24.14 13.70 -25.43
C ALA A 205 -22.80 13.01 -25.75
N GLN A 206 -22.36 13.05 -27.01
CA GLN A 206 -21.04 12.52 -27.41
C GLN A 206 -19.89 13.32 -26.81
N VAL A 207 -19.99 14.65 -26.83
CA VAL A 207 -19.00 15.55 -26.19
C VAL A 207 -18.94 15.28 -24.69
N ALA A 208 -20.08 15.27 -24.00
CA ALA A 208 -20.14 15.01 -22.56
C ALA A 208 -19.57 13.63 -22.19
N ARG A 209 -19.82 12.60 -23.02
CA ARG A 209 -19.24 11.27 -22.83
C ARG A 209 -17.72 11.29 -22.97
N ARG A 210 -17.19 11.99 -23.98
CA ARG A 210 -15.75 12.12 -24.19
C ARG A 210 -15.08 12.86 -23.04
N GLU A 211 -15.66 13.97 -22.58
CA GLU A 211 -15.16 14.72 -21.43
C GLU A 211 -15.17 13.87 -20.15
N ALA A 212 -16.20 13.05 -19.94
CA ALA A 212 -16.27 12.13 -18.81
C ALA A 212 -15.22 11.00 -18.90
N GLU A 213 -14.95 10.47 -20.09
CA GLU A 213 -13.88 9.48 -20.31
C GLU A 213 -12.49 10.11 -20.07
N GLU A 214 -12.24 11.30 -20.59
CA GLU A 214 -10.99 12.06 -20.36
C GLU A 214 -10.79 12.39 -18.86
N ALA A 215 -11.84 12.84 -18.17
CA ALA A 215 -11.80 13.11 -16.73
C ALA A 215 -11.54 11.85 -15.90
N ARG A 216 -12.13 10.71 -16.29
CA ARG A 216 -11.88 9.42 -15.63
C ARG A 216 -10.43 9.00 -15.82
N ASP A 217 -9.89 9.10 -17.02
CA ASP A 217 -8.52 8.68 -17.34
C ASP A 217 -7.48 9.58 -16.65
N ALA A 218 -7.78 10.89 -16.54
CA ALA A 218 -7.00 11.82 -15.72
C ALA A 218 -7.02 11.42 -14.23
N ALA A 219 -8.19 11.14 -13.66
CA ALA A 219 -8.31 10.71 -12.26
C ALA A 219 -7.60 9.38 -11.97
N LEU A 220 -7.62 8.43 -12.92
CA LEU A 220 -6.87 7.17 -12.80
C LEU A 220 -5.36 7.40 -12.84
N THR A 221 -4.90 8.35 -13.65
CA THR A 221 -3.48 8.75 -13.73
C THR A 221 -3.03 9.39 -12.42
N GLU A 222 -3.79 10.36 -11.90
CA GLU A 222 -3.53 11.00 -10.59
C GLU A 222 -3.51 9.96 -9.45
N LEU A 223 -4.44 8.99 -9.46
CA LEU A 223 -4.46 7.91 -8.48
C LEU A 223 -3.22 7.01 -8.57
N ALA A 224 -2.75 6.70 -9.77
CA ALA A 224 -1.54 5.91 -9.98
C ALA A 224 -0.29 6.65 -9.49
N GLU A 225 -0.19 7.95 -9.78
CA GLU A 225 0.90 8.81 -9.28
C GLU A 225 0.89 8.94 -7.76
N ALA A 226 -0.28 9.16 -7.16
CA ALA A 226 -0.44 9.22 -5.71
C ALA A 226 -0.01 7.90 -5.03
N ARG A 227 -0.37 6.74 -5.62
CA ARG A 227 0.08 5.44 -5.13
C ARG A 227 1.61 5.28 -5.22
N ALA A 228 2.21 5.70 -6.34
CA ALA A 228 3.66 5.66 -6.50
C ALA A 228 4.39 6.60 -5.53
N GLN A 229 3.81 7.75 -5.18
CA GLN A 229 4.33 8.65 -4.14
C GLN A 229 4.26 8.01 -2.75
N VAL A 230 3.14 7.35 -2.41
CA VAL A 230 2.99 6.65 -1.12
C VAL A 230 3.99 5.49 -0.99
N GLU A 231 4.20 4.70 -2.04
CA GLU A 231 5.22 3.63 -2.01
C GLU A 231 6.63 4.19 -1.84
N ARG A 232 7.01 5.25 -2.57
CA ARG A 232 8.31 5.92 -2.36
C ARG A 232 8.48 6.43 -0.93
N ALA A 233 7.45 7.06 -0.36
CA ALA A 233 7.50 7.53 1.03
C ALA A 233 7.63 6.37 2.04
N ARG A 234 7.03 5.22 1.76
CA ARG A 234 7.18 4.00 2.57
C ARG A 234 8.59 3.46 2.50
N ASP A 235 9.16 3.37 1.29
CA ASP A 235 10.53 2.90 1.08
C ASP A 235 11.55 3.83 1.75
N GLU A 236 11.38 5.16 1.63
CA GLU A 236 12.20 6.16 2.31
C GLU A 236 12.10 6.01 3.84
N THR A 237 10.88 5.85 4.38
CA THR A 237 10.67 5.66 5.83
C THR A 237 11.30 4.36 6.32
N ALA A 238 11.19 3.28 5.53
CA ALA A 238 11.83 2.00 5.83
C ALA A 238 13.36 2.14 5.82
N GLY A 239 13.92 2.83 4.82
CA GLY A 239 15.35 3.11 4.74
C GLY A 239 15.87 3.94 5.92
N VAL A 240 15.16 4.99 6.33
CA VAL A 240 15.49 5.79 7.53
C VAL A 240 15.43 4.93 8.79
N ARG A 241 14.39 4.09 8.93
CA ARG A 241 14.27 3.19 10.09
C ARG A 241 15.41 2.20 10.16
N ASP A 242 15.74 1.55 9.05
CA ASP A 242 16.78 0.53 8.99
C ASP A 242 18.18 1.16 9.21
N ALA A 243 18.42 2.37 8.69
CA ALA A 243 19.62 3.16 9.00
C ALA A 243 19.71 3.51 10.49
N GLY A 244 18.61 3.96 11.11
CA GLY A 244 18.57 4.24 12.54
C GLY A 244 18.78 3.00 13.41
N LEU A 245 18.28 1.83 13.00
CA LEU A 245 18.55 0.56 13.68
C LEU A 245 20.02 0.15 13.56
N ALA A 246 20.64 0.38 12.40
CA ALA A 246 22.07 0.12 12.20
C ALA A 246 22.94 1.05 13.06
N GLU A 247 22.62 2.34 13.13
CA GLU A 247 23.30 3.32 13.98
C GLU A 247 23.17 2.96 15.47
N LEU A 248 21.97 2.55 15.92
CA LEU A 248 21.77 2.07 17.30
C LEU A 248 22.56 0.79 17.59
N ALA A 249 22.69 -0.13 16.63
CA ALA A 249 23.50 -1.33 16.80
C ALA A 249 25.00 -0.99 16.90
N GLN A 250 25.48 -0.06 16.06
CA GLN A 250 26.86 0.44 16.11
C GLN A 250 27.14 1.13 17.45
N ALA A 251 26.29 2.06 17.88
CA ALA A 251 26.44 2.76 19.16
C ALA A 251 26.46 1.78 20.35
N ARG A 252 25.67 0.71 20.32
CA ARG A 252 25.71 -0.35 21.34
C ARG A 252 27.04 -1.11 21.32
N ALA A 253 27.57 -1.44 20.14
CA ALA A 253 28.85 -2.09 20.02
C ALA A 253 30.00 -1.22 20.55
N GLU A 254 30.00 0.08 20.23
CA GLU A 254 30.97 1.06 20.74
C GLU A 254 30.89 1.19 22.27
N VAL A 255 29.68 1.24 22.84
CA VAL A 255 29.51 1.28 24.31
C VAL A 255 30.02 0.00 24.97
N GLU A 256 29.77 -1.17 24.40
CA GLU A 256 30.28 -2.44 24.94
C GLU A 256 31.81 -2.53 24.82
N GLU A 257 32.39 -2.01 23.73
CA GLU A 257 33.84 -1.91 23.57
C GLU A 257 34.47 -1.01 24.64
N VAL A 258 33.94 0.20 24.82
CA VAL A 258 34.39 1.13 25.88
C VAL A 258 34.24 0.52 27.27
N ARG A 259 33.15 -0.23 27.53
CA ARG A 259 32.97 -0.96 28.80
C ARG A 259 34.02 -2.03 29.01
N ARG A 260 34.36 -2.79 27.97
CA ARG A 260 35.39 -3.82 28.01
C ARG A 260 36.77 -3.20 28.26
N GLU A 261 37.12 -2.15 27.53
CA GLU A 261 38.38 -1.41 27.71
C GLU A 261 38.48 -0.80 29.11
N ALA A 262 37.41 -0.19 29.60
CA ALA A 262 37.36 0.36 30.96
C ALA A 262 37.54 -0.74 32.02
N ALA A 263 36.89 -1.91 31.85
CA ALA A 263 37.05 -3.04 32.76
C ALA A 263 38.50 -3.58 32.75
N GLU A 264 39.14 -3.64 31.58
CA GLU A 264 40.54 -4.04 31.43
C GLU A 264 41.48 -3.05 32.11
N GLN A 265 41.32 -1.75 31.87
CA GLN A 265 42.10 -0.69 32.52
C GLN A 265 41.94 -0.72 34.05
N VAL A 266 40.71 -0.89 34.55
CA VAL A 266 40.47 -1.04 36.00
C VAL A 266 41.18 -2.28 36.54
N GLY A 267 41.13 -3.41 35.83
CA GLY A 267 41.83 -4.63 36.23
C GLY A 267 43.36 -4.51 36.19
N GLU A 268 43.91 -3.73 35.26
CA GLU A 268 45.35 -3.39 35.22
C GLU A 268 45.76 -2.51 36.41
N VAL A 269 45.00 -1.45 36.67
CA VAL A 269 45.25 -0.55 37.80
C VAL A 269 45.15 -1.30 39.14
N GLN A 270 44.16 -2.18 39.29
CA GLN A 270 44.02 -3.02 40.49
C GLN A 270 45.22 -3.96 40.66
N ARG A 271 45.64 -4.68 39.61
CA ARG A 271 46.83 -5.53 39.67
C ARG A 271 48.11 -4.76 39.98
N ALA A 272 48.27 -3.57 39.41
CA ALA A 272 49.40 -2.69 39.69
C ALA A 272 49.41 -2.23 41.16
N ALA A 273 48.25 -1.80 41.68
CA ALA A 273 48.08 -1.41 43.07
C ALA A 273 48.34 -2.57 44.03
N ASP A 274 47.79 -3.76 43.76
CA ASP A 274 48.05 -4.97 44.55
C ASP A 274 49.55 -5.33 44.55
N GLY A 275 50.22 -5.20 43.40
CA GLY A 275 51.65 -5.40 43.27
C GLY A 275 52.49 -4.38 44.05
N GLU A 276 52.06 -3.11 44.12
CA GLU A 276 52.68 -2.09 44.98
C GLU A 276 52.47 -2.38 46.46
N VAL A 277 51.27 -2.77 46.87
CA VAL A 277 50.96 -3.16 48.25
C VAL A 277 51.78 -4.39 48.67
N ALA A 278 51.91 -5.40 47.81
CA ALA A 278 52.72 -6.58 48.08
C ALA A 278 54.21 -6.23 48.23
N ARG A 279 54.75 -5.38 47.34
CA ARG A 279 56.14 -4.89 47.45
C ARG A 279 56.35 -4.08 48.72
N ALA A 280 55.40 -3.22 49.10
CA ALA A 280 55.46 -2.45 50.34
C ALA A 280 55.46 -3.36 51.57
N ARG A 281 54.61 -4.40 51.59
CA ARG A 281 54.58 -5.40 52.68
C ARG A 281 55.90 -6.16 52.79
N GLN A 282 56.44 -6.66 51.66
CA GLN A 282 57.75 -7.32 51.65
C GLN A 282 58.88 -6.40 52.11
N ALA A 283 58.84 -5.12 51.75
CA ALA A 283 59.83 -4.14 52.22
C ALA A 283 59.73 -3.90 53.73
N VAL A 284 58.51 -3.86 54.29
CA VAL A 284 58.28 -3.79 55.75
C VAL A 284 58.79 -5.04 56.44
N GLU A 285 58.42 -6.24 55.97
CA GLU A 285 58.89 -7.51 56.54
C GLU A 285 60.43 -7.63 56.48
N ALA A 286 61.06 -7.23 55.37
CA ALA A 286 62.51 -7.20 55.24
C ALA A 286 63.15 -6.19 56.20
N ALA A 287 62.54 -5.02 56.40
CA ALA A 287 63.02 -4.02 57.35
C ALA A 287 62.88 -4.50 58.80
N GLU A 288 61.80 -5.21 59.15
CA GLU A 288 61.59 -5.83 60.46
C GLU A 288 62.60 -6.96 60.70
N ALA A 289 62.82 -7.83 59.71
CA ALA A 289 63.84 -8.87 59.79
C ALA A 289 65.27 -8.29 59.95
N ALA A 290 65.58 -7.22 59.22
CA ALA A 290 66.85 -6.51 59.36
C ALA A 290 66.99 -5.87 60.75
N ARG A 291 65.92 -5.29 61.32
CA ARG A 291 65.91 -4.77 62.69
C ARG A 291 66.12 -5.88 63.71
N ALA A 292 65.40 -6.99 63.61
CA ALA A 292 65.55 -8.14 64.50
C ALA A 292 66.97 -8.74 64.42
N SER A 293 67.56 -8.82 63.21
CA SER A 293 68.94 -9.26 63.04
C SER A 293 69.93 -8.28 63.69
N ALA A 294 69.74 -6.97 63.52
CA ALA A 294 70.57 -5.96 64.14
C ALA A 294 70.44 -5.94 65.67
N GLU A 295 69.24 -6.19 66.21
CA GLU A 295 69.00 -6.35 67.65
C GLU A 295 69.69 -7.62 68.18
N ALA A 296 69.57 -8.76 67.49
CA ALA A 296 70.27 -9.99 67.87
C ALA A 296 71.80 -9.83 67.82
N GLU A 297 72.34 -9.14 66.80
CA GLU A 297 73.77 -8.81 66.72
C GLU A 297 74.20 -7.90 67.88
N ARG A 298 73.39 -6.91 68.26
CA ARG A 298 73.65 -6.06 69.43
C ARG A 298 73.64 -6.86 70.73
N GLU A 299 72.62 -7.69 70.97
CA GLU A 299 72.56 -8.56 72.15
C GLU A 299 73.75 -9.52 72.20
N SER A 300 74.12 -10.14 71.07
CA SER A 300 75.30 -10.99 70.97
C SER A 300 76.59 -10.21 71.24
N ALA A 301 76.71 -8.98 70.74
CA ALA A 301 77.86 -8.12 70.99
C ALA A 301 77.94 -7.67 72.46
N GLU A 302 76.81 -7.36 73.09
CA GLU A 302 76.71 -7.04 74.51
C GLU A 302 77.08 -8.24 75.38
N GLN A 303 76.55 -9.43 75.08
CA GLN A 303 76.93 -10.68 75.76
C GLN A 303 78.42 -10.97 75.60
N ALA A 304 78.98 -10.81 74.39
CA ALA A 304 80.41 -10.97 74.16
C ALA A 304 81.24 -9.93 74.92
N ALA A 305 80.76 -8.68 75.06
CA ALA A 305 81.41 -7.66 75.85
C ALA A 305 81.40 -7.99 77.35
N VAL A 306 80.27 -8.49 77.88
CA VAL A 306 80.15 -8.97 79.27
C VAL A 306 81.07 -10.17 79.52
N LEU A 307 81.13 -11.13 78.60
CA LEU A 307 82.05 -12.28 78.70
C LEU A 307 83.52 -11.84 78.66
N ARG A 308 83.88 -10.87 77.81
CA ARG A 308 85.24 -10.30 77.82
C ARG A 308 85.55 -9.54 79.10
N ALA A 309 84.59 -8.77 79.63
CA ALA A 309 84.76 -8.04 80.88
C ALA A 309 84.94 -8.97 82.07
N THR A 310 84.14 -10.05 82.15
CA THR A 310 84.27 -11.09 83.18
C THR A 310 85.58 -11.85 83.05
N ALA A 311 85.97 -12.29 81.85
CA ALA A 311 87.28 -12.92 81.63
C ALA A 311 88.46 -11.98 82.00
N ALA A 312 88.35 -10.68 81.70
CA ALA A 312 89.36 -9.70 82.11
C ALA A 312 89.41 -9.54 83.64
N GLN A 313 88.26 -9.59 84.32
CA GLN A 313 88.16 -9.58 85.77
C GLN A 313 88.83 -10.82 86.38
N ASP A 314 88.56 -12.01 85.83
CA ASP A 314 89.16 -13.27 86.27
C ASP A 314 90.69 -13.24 86.11
N VAL A 315 91.19 -12.71 84.98
CA VAL A 315 92.64 -12.51 84.78
C VAL A 315 93.21 -11.53 85.82
N LEU A 316 92.50 -10.43 86.12
CA LEU A 316 92.95 -9.48 87.15
C LEU A 316 93.00 -10.13 88.54
N ASP A 317 92.02 -10.95 88.90
CA ASP A 317 91.98 -11.65 90.17
C ASP A 317 93.04 -12.76 90.24
N GLN A 318 93.31 -13.44 89.13
CA GLN A 318 94.41 -14.39 89.01
C GLN A 318 95.77 -13.69 89.18
N VAL A 319 95.99 -12.56 88.49
CA VAL A 319 97.21 -11.75 88.65
C VAL A 319 97.35 -11.27 90.10
N ARG A 320 96.26 -10.86 90.77
CA ARG A 320 96.30 -10.51 92.20
C ARG A 320 96.69 -11.69 93.08
N ALA A 321 96.15 -12.88 92.82
CA ALA A 321 96.50 -14.09 93.55
C ALA A 321 97.98 -14.48 93.34
N GLU A 322 98.45 -14.44 92.10
CA GLU A 322 99.85 -14.68 91.75
C GLU A 322 100.79 -13.65 92.41
N LEU A 323 100.39 -12.38 92.45
CA LEU A 323 101.18 -11.32 93.07
C LEU A 323 101.22 -11.47 94.60
N LEU A 324 100.13 -11.90 95.23
CA LEU A 324 100.11 -12.27 96.65
C LEU A 324 101.01 -13.47 96.93
N GLN A 325 100.94 -14.51 96.10
CA GLN A 325 101.78 -15.70 96.21
C GLN A 325 103.27 -15.38 96.04
N ALA A 326 103.63 -14.56 95.04
CA ALA A 326 105.00 -14.08 94.84
C ALA A 326 105.49 -13.26 96.06
N ARG A 327 104.61 -12.46 96.68
CA ARG A 327 104.93 -11.70 97.89
C ARG A 327 105.14 -12.60 99.11
N GLU A 328 104.39 -13.70 99.21
CA GLU A 328 104.55 -14.74 100.23
C GLU A 328 105.88 -15.48 100.04
N GLN A 329 106.18 -15.87 98.80
CA GLN A 329 107.42 -16.51 98.39
C GLN A 329 108.64 -15.64 98.75
N HIS A 330 108.62 -14.36 98.37
CA HIS A 330 109.70 -13.43 98.72
C HIS A 330 109.85 -13.21 100.22
N ARG A 331 108.78 -13.30 101.02
CA ARG A 331 108.91 -13.27 102.48
C ARG A 331 109.60 -14.52 103.01
N ALA A 332 109.23 -15.69 102.50
CA ALA A 332 109.88 -16.95 102.84
C ALA A 332 111.38 -16.91 102.45
N ASP A 333 111.70 -16.44 101.25
CA ASP A 333 113.10 -16.30 100.78
C ASP A 333 113.90 -15.35 101.68
N VAL A 334 113.33 -14.22 102.11
CA VAL A 334 113.99 -13.27 103.02
C VAL A 334 114.21 -13.88 104.41
N ASP A 335 113.26 -14.66 104.91
CA ASP A 335 113.39 -15.34 106.20
C ASP A 335 114.40 -16.50 106.12
N ASP A 336 114.50 -17.18 104.98
CA ASP A 336 115.53 -18.18 104.69
C ASP A 336 116.93 -17.54 104.63
N ILE A 337 117.11 -16.44 103.90
CA ILE A 337 118.38 -15.68 103.88
C ILE A 337 118.76 -15.21 105.28
N ARG A 338 117.80 -14.76 106.09
CA ARG A 338 118.05 -14.37 107.49
C ARG A 338 118.45 -15.54 108.36
N ARG A 339 117.89 -16.73 108.11
CA ARG A 339 118.27 -17.97 108.80
C ARG A 339 119.70 -18.37 108.42
N GLU A 340 120.01 -18.42 107.13
CA GLU A 340 121.37 -18.70 106.62
C GLU A 340 122.40 -17.72 107.19
N ALA A 341 122.11 -16.41 107.15
CA ALA A 341 123.02 -15.40 107.71
C ALA A 341 123.26 -15.56 109.22
N ARG A 342 122.29 -16.07 109.98
CA ARG A 342 122.47 -16.38 111.41
C ARG A 342 123.33 -17.63 111.61
N GLU A 343 123.14 -18.64 110.76
CA GLU A 343 123.94 -19.87 110.76
C GLU A 343 125.40 -19.57 110.41
N ASP A 344 125.63 -18.76 109.37
CA ASP A 344 126.97 -18.28 108.97
C ASP A 344 127.66 -17.48 110.09
N LEU A 345 126.94 -16.57 110.75
CA LEU A 345 127.46 -15.84 111.90
C LEU A 345 127.79 -16.74 113.09
N GLN A 346 126.98 -17.76 113.35
CA GLN A 346 127.26 -18.75 114.39
C GLN A 346 128.48 -19.59 114.04
N GLN A 347 128.62 -19.97 112.77
CA GLN A 347 129.77 -20.71 112.27
C GLN A 347 131.05 -19.89 112.37
N ALA A 348 131.04 -18.63 111.91
CA ALA A 348 132.16 -17.71 112.05
C ALA A 348 132.58 -17.49 113.52
N ARG A 349 131.63 -17.46 114.45
CA ARG A 349 131.93 -17.39 115.90
C ARG A 349 132.58 -18.66 116.43
N LYS A 350 132.11 -19.85 116.00
CA LYS A 350 132.74 -21.13 116.38
C LYS A 350 134.16 -21.21 115.84
N ASP A 351 134.37 -20.82 114.58
CA ASP A 351 135.67 -20.83 113.94
C ASP A 351 136.64 -19.83 114.62
N HIS A 352 136.16 -18.63 114.98
CA HIS A 352 136.95 -17.65 115.72
C HIS A 352 137.31 -18.16 117.13
N LEU A 353 136.38 -18.82 117.83
CA LEU A 353 136.66 -19.41 119.14
C LEU A 353 137.72 -20.52 119.03
N ALA A 354 137.60 -21.40 118.03
CA ALA A 354 138.59 -22.43 117.75
C ALA A 354 139.99 -21.83 117.47
N GLN A 355 140.06 -20.78 116.64
CA GLN A 355 141.31 -20.05 116.39
C GLN A 355 141.92 -19.43 117.66
N THR A 356 141.06 -18.96 118.58
CA THR A 356 141.51 -18.36 119.84
C THR A 356 142.08 -19.43 120.78
N ASP A 357 141.45 -20.61 120.82
CA ASP A 357 141.92 -21.74 121.64
C ASP A 357 143.21 -22.35 121.07
N ASP A 358 143.34 -22.47 119.75
CA ASP A 358 144.59 -22.89 119.09
C ASP A 358 145.75 -21.91 119.40
N LEU A 359 145.49 -20.60 119.39
CA LEU A 359 146.48 -19.59 119.75
C LEU A 359 146.90 -19.67 121.23
N LYS A 360 145.95 -19.93 122.14
CA LYS A 360 146.25 -20.15 123.56
C LYS A 360 147.07 -21.42 123.77
N GLN A 361 146.74 -22.50 123.05
CA GLN A 361 147.46 -23.76 123.08
C GLN A 361 148.90 -23.55 122.60
N ALA A 362 149.09 -22.90 121.45
CA ALA A 362 150.41 -22.59 120.90
C ALA A 362 151.24 -21.66 121.82
N ALA A 363 150.60 -20.73 122.52
CA ALA A 363 151.26 -19.89 123.54
C ALA A 363 151.67 -20.70 124.77
N ALA A 364 150.82 -21.61 125.25
CA ALA A 364 151.14 -22.53 126.35
C ALA A 364 152.30 -23.46 125.99
N ASP A 365 152.31 -24.01 124.77
CA ASP A 365 153.38 -24.85 124.26
C ASP A 365 154.72 -24.09 124.15
N ARG A 366 154.68 -22.81 123.74
CA ARG A 366 155.86 -21.93 123.72
C ARG A 366 156.42 -21.65 125.12
N VAL A 367 155.55 -21.42 126.11
CA VAL A 367 155.96 -21.21 127.50
C VAL A 367 156.54 -22.49 128.10
N ALA A 368 155.94 -23.65 127.81
CA ALA A 368 156.47 -24.95 128.22
C ALA A 368 157.85 -25.21 127.60
N ALA A 369 158.03 -24.90 126.32
CA ALA A 369 159.31 -25.03 125.62
C ALA A 369 160.39 -24.07 126.19
N LEU A 370 160.03 -22.83 126.51
CA LEU A 370 160.94 -21.86 127.13
C LEU A 370 161.36 -22.29 128.55
N ASN A 371 160.43 -22.81 129.35
CA ASN A 371 160.75 -23.34 130.69
C ASN A 371 161.64 -24.59 130.61
N ALA A 372 161.42 -25.47 129.65
CA ALA A 372 162.29 -26.62 129.41
C ALA A 372 163.70 -26.21 128.99
N ALA A 373 163.83 -25.17 128.14
CA ALA A 373 165.12 -24.61 127.75
C ALA A 373 165.85 -23.93 128.92
N LEU A 374 165.12 -23.24 129.81
CA LEU A 374 165.68 -22.64 131.02
C LEU A 374 166.21 -23.71 131.98
N ALA A 375 165.43 -24.76 132.23
CA ALA A 375 165.84 -25.88 133.08
C ALA A 375 167.06 -26.63 132.51
N ALA A 376 167.13 -26.78 131.19
CA ALA A 376 168.30 -27.35 130.53
C ALA A 376 169.55 -26.46 130.72
N ALA A 377 169.42 -25.14 130.58
CA ALA A 377 170.52 -24.20 130.78
C ALA A 377 171.04 -24.15 132.23
N GLU A 378 170.15 -24.28 133.22
CA GLU A 378 170.51 -24.37 134.64
C GLU A 378 171.29 -25.66 134.94
N GLN A 379 170.89 -26.79 134.35
CA GLN A 379 171.62 -28.07 134.47
C GLN A 379 173.04 -27.97 133.90
N THR A 380 173.24 -27.29 132.76
CA THR A 380 174.57 -27.12 132.16
C THR A 380 175.48 -26.26 133.04
N ASN A 381 174.93 -25.24 133.70
CA ASN A 381 175.68 -24.34 134.58
C ASN A 381 176.12 -25.03 135.89
N GLU A 382 175.23 -25.86 136.45
CA GLU A 382 175.52 -26.67 137.64
C GLU A 382 176.60 -27.74 137.36
N THR A 383 176.62 -28.27 136.12
CA THR A 383 177.63 -29.25 135.68
C THR A 383 179.02 -28.60 135.54
N LEU A 384 179.10 -27.36 135.04
CA LEU A 384 180.35 -26.60 134.91
C LEU A 384 180.97 -26.23 136.27
N ARG A 385 180.17 -26.06 137.33
CA ARG A 385 180.67 -25.79 138.70
C ARG A 385 181.32 -26.99 139.37
N ARG A 386 181.01 -28.22 138.95
CA ARG A 386 181.53 -29.44 139.60
C ARG A 386 182.87 -29.94 139.05
N THR A 387 183.38 -29.38 137.95
CA THR A 387 184.52 -29.96 137.20
C THR A 387 185.85 -29.19 137.26
N SER A 388 186.02 -28.16 138.09
CA SER A 388 187.31 -27.46 138.21
C SER A 388 187.85 -27.41 139.65
N PRO A 389 188.90 -28.19 139.99
CA PRO A 389 189.50 -28.26 141.31
C PRO A 389 190.64 -27.26 141.54
N THR A 390 190.79 -26.91 142.81
CA THR A 390 191.87 -26.15 143.44
C THR A 390 193.21 -26.91 143.45
N HIS A 391 194.30 -26.24 143.05
CA HIS A 391 195.66 -26.63 143.44
C HIS A 391 196.54 -25.41 143.76
N GLN A 392 197.39 -25.61 144.76
CA GLN A 392 198.10 -24.64 145.61
C GLN A 392 199.61 -24.58 145.18
N PRO A 393 200.57 -24.02 145.94
CA PRO A 393 201.51 -22.97 145.48
C PRO A 393 202.98 -23.42 145.33
N SER A 394 203.88 -22.53 144.85
CA SER A 394 205.31 -22.61 145.20
C SER A 394 206.06 -21.27 145.09
N PRO A 395 207.16 -21.07 145.87
CA PRO A 395 207.74 -19.77 146.19
C PRO A 395 209.11 -19.49 145.53
N ARG A 396 209.35 -18.23 145.14
CA ARG A 396 210.53 -17.40 145.41
C ARG A 396 210.36 -16.03 144.78
#